data_AF-A0A8H3A2M9-F1
#
_entry.id   AF-A0A8H3A2M9-F1
#
_cell.length_a   1.000
_cell.length_b   1.000
_cell.length_c   1.000
_cell.angle_alpha   90.00
_cell.angle_beta   90.00
_cell.angle_gamma   90.00
#
_symmetry.space_group_name_H-M   'P 1'
#
loop_
_entity.id
_entity.type
_entity.pdbx_description
1 polymer ?
#
loop_
_entity_poly.entity_id
_entity_poly.type
_entity_poly.pdbx_seq_one_letter_code
_entity_poly.pdbx_strand_id
1 'polypeptide(L)'
;MRKTPYLVSLAVALAVLSLTLVSNAVPKLLRVPNPNDSHDLSYTGLYERCELREMIPAPPYDPKNPDPTLPLPPNIPQRPPPEPQSVSDWLFYEFISHRVLPPITDPTRPENPTPSPPPRDDLPEKKKRSPKYKCKPFPSRSACDHAGQSFCILWTTAGYAMQMSIVLEVVVLLVLFLVSFRFSTRARRRGAWKVIGALTGLQVAPQIATMAIVVHLRRTRPGWFDDKTQYGASFILLVVAWSVGFLLMVGLVGTGFAARAGHKWAAGKRGYHPIPDAH
;
A
#
# COMPACT_ATOMS: atom_id res chain seq x y z
N MET A 1 -19.24 26.74 20.09
CA MET A 1 -19.34 25.64 19.11
C MET A 1 -19.98 24.41 19.73
N ARG A 2 -20.89 23.75 18.99
CA ARG A 2 -21.40 22.41 19.31
C ARG A 2 -20.26 21.39 19.14
N LYS A 3 -20.42 20.18 19.69
CA LYS A 3 -19.44 19.08 19.52
C LYS A 3 -19.46 18.48 18.11
N THR A 4 -20.60 18.60 17.43
CA THR A 4 -20.86 18.04 16.11
C THR A 4 -19.81 18.41 15.04
N PRO A 5 -19.39 19.68 14.84
CA PRO A 5 -18.38 20.02 13.86
C PRO A 5 -17.04 19.33 14.14
N TYR A 6 -16.61 19.26 15.40
CA TYR A 6 -15.35 18.62 15.76
C TYR A 6 -15.38 17.10 15.58
N LEU A 7 -16.54 16.45 15.81
CA LEU A 7 -16.71 15.02 15.53
C LEU A 7 -16.66 14.72 14.03
N VAL A 8 -17.29 15.57 13.21
CA VAL A 8 -17.20 15.45 11.75
C VAL A 8 -15.75 15.65 11.29
N SER A 9 -15.08 16.69 11.78
CA SER A 9 -13.66 16.92 11.49
C SER A 9 -12.76 15.77 11.94
N LEU A 10 -13.05 15.14 13.09
CA LEU A 10 -12.33 13.96 13.57
C LEU A 10 -12.51 12.77 12.61
N ALA A 11 -13.73 12.50 12.16
CA ALA A 11 -14.00 11.42 11.20
C ALA A 11 -13.29 11.67 9.86
N VAL A 12 -13.32 12.91 9.35
CA VAL A 12 -12.62 13.29 8.12
C VAL A 12 -11.11 13.15 8.30
N ALA A 13 -10.54 13.61 9.41
CA ALA A 13 -9.12 13.49 9.69
C ALA A 13 -8.66 12.02 9.79
N LEU A 14 -9.49 11.13 10.34
CA LEU A 14 -9.21 9.68 10.39
C LEU A 14 -9.19 9.06 8.99
N ALA A 15 -10.14 9.46 8.14
CA ALA A 15 -10.18 9.03 6.74
C ALA A 15 -8.94 9.54 5.97
N VAL A 16 -8.53 10.79 6.18
CA VAL A 16 -7.31 11.35 5.59
C VAL A 16 -6.07 10.58 6.03
N LEU A 17 -5.90 10.34 7.34
CA LEU A 17 -4.76 9.54 7.83
C LEU A 17 -4.73 8.15 7.20
N SER A 18 -5.90 7.51 7.06
CA SER A 18 -6.02 6.19 6.44
C SER A 18 -5.59 6.22 4.96
N LEU A 19 -6.01 7.24 4.20
CA LEU A 19 -5.57 7.46 2.82
C LEU A 19 -4.06 7.71 2.74
N THR A 20 -3.52 8.54 3.64
CA THR A 20 -2.08 8.83 3.72
C THR A 20 -1.28 7.55 4.01
N LEU A 21 -1.71 6.72 4.97
CA LEU A 21 -1.05 5.46 5.30
C LEU A 21 -1.10 4.46 4.13
N VAL A 22 -2.26 4.29 3.49
CA VAL A 22 -2.39 3.40 2.32
C VAL A 22 -1.53 3.89 1.16
N SER A 23 -1.52 5.21 0.91
CA SER A 23 -0.66 5.82 -0.11
C SER A 23 0.83 5.55 0.13
N ASN A 24 1.26 5.49 1.39
CA ASN A 24 2.65 5.24 1.76
C ASN A 24 3.04 3.76 1.77
N ALA A 25 2.12 2.89 2.19
CA ALA A 25 2.37 1.46 2.30
C ALA A 25 2.37 0.75 0.93
N VAL A 26 1.65 1.28 -0.06
CA VAL A 26 1.58 0.67 -1.39
C VAL A 26 2.65 1.27 -2.30
N PRO A 27 3.57 0.47 -2.87
CA PRO A 27 4.66 0.96 -3.71
C PRO A 27 4.22 1.28 -5.15
N LYS A 28 3.04 1.90 -5.33
CA LYS A 28 2.44 2.26 -6.62
C LYS A 28 2.35 3.78 -6.78
N LEU A 29 3.44 4.49 -6.49
CA LEU A 29 3.51 5.94 -6.69
C LEU A 29 3.70 6.26 -8.18
N LEU A 30 4.65 5.59 -8.82
CA LEU A 30 4.93 5.70 -10.25
C LEU A 30 4.98 4.31 -10.88
N ARG A 31 4.46 4.21 -12.09
CA ARG A 31 4.52 3.03 -12.96
C ARG A 31 5.53 3.33 -14.07
N VAL A 32 6.69 2.70 -13.99
CA VAL A 32 7.77 2.86 -14.96
C VAL A 32 7.87 1.57 -15.80
N PRO A 33 7.63 1.63 -17.12
CA PRO A 33 7.86 0.49 -18.00
C PRO A 33 9.37 0.20 -18.12
N ASN A 34 9.76 -1.08 -18.17
CA ASN A 34 11.15 -1.46 -18.39
C ASN A 34 11.54 -1.20 -19.86
N PRO A 35 12.67 -0.52 -20.14
CA PRO A 35 13.12 -0.28 -21.51
C PRO A 35 13.59 -1.55 -22.24
N ASN A 36 14.03 -2.58 -21.52
CA ASN A 36 14.62 -3.79 -22.13
C ASN A 36 13.61 -4.92 -22.39
N ASP A 37 12.43 -4.88 -21.78
CA ASP A 37 11.39 -5.89 -21.96
C ASP A 37 10.00 -5.26 -21.72
N SER A 38 9.12 -5.35 -22.72
CA SER A 38 7.77 -4.79 -22.66
C SER A 38 6.87 -5.46 -21.61
N HIS A 39 7.23 -6.67 -21.16
CA HIS A 39 6.47 -7.43 -20.17
C HIS A 39 6.90 -7.16 -18.72
N ASP A 40 8.03 -6.49 -18.49
CA ASP A 40 8.55 -6.24 -17.15
C ASP A 40 8.12 -4.83 -16.67
N LEU A 41 7.21 -4.81 -15.69
CA LEU A 41 6.64 -3.57 -15.13
C LEU A 41 7.27 -3.27 -13.78
N SER A 42 7.83 -2.06 -13.64
CA SER A 42 8.42 -1.62 -12.38
C SER A 42 7.50 -0.61 -11.69
N TYR A 43 7.13 -0.91 -10.45
CA TYR A 43 6.39 0.00 -9.59
C TYR A 43 7.35 0.65 -8.61
N THR A 44 7.41 1.98 -8.64
CA THR A 44 8.23 2.76 -7.72
C THR A 44 7.33 3.37 -6.66
N GLY A 45 7.59 3.06 -5.40
CA GLY A 45 7.06 3.72 -4.21
C GLY A 45 8.05 4.70 -3.62
N LEU A 46 7.66 5.37 -2.54
CA LEU A 46 8.52 6.37 -1.89
C LEU A 46 9.73 5.72 -1.18
N TYR A 47 9.54 4.55 -0.58
CA TYR A 47 10.56 3.82 0.20
C TYR A 47 11.02 2.51 -0.45
N GLU A 48 10.25 1.99 -1.40
CA GLU A 48 10.51 0.70 -2.02
C GLU A 48 10.20 0.74 -3.51
N ARG A 49 10.93 -0.06 -4.28
CA ARG A 49 10.69 -0.31 -5.70
C ARG A 49 10.47 -1.81 -5.90
N CYS A 50 9.38 -2.16 -6.57
CA CYS A 50 9.01 -3.54 -6.84
C CYS A 50 9.01 -3.83 -8.34
N GLU A 51 9.71 -4.89 -8.73
CA GLU A 51 9.75 -5.38 -10.11
C GLU A 51 8.80 -6.58 -10.25
N LEU A 52 7.95 -6.53 -11.27
CA LEU A 52 7.00 -7.59 -11.62
C LEU A 52 7.59 -8.45 -12.74
N ARG A 53 8.31 -9.52 -12.39
CA ARG A 53 8.83 -10.45 -13.39
C ARG A 53 7.74 -11.45 -13.79
N GLU A 54 7.20 -11.32 -15.00
CA GLU A 54 6.38 -12.36 -15.61
C GLU A 54 7.31 -13.54 -15.95
N MET A 55 7.14 -14.68 -15.26
CA MET A 55 7.93 -15.88 -15.56
C MET A 55 7.42 -16.49 -16.88
N ILE A 56 8.00 -16.04 -17.99
CA ILE A 56 8.00 -16.83 -19.23
C ILE A 56 8.68 -18.16 -18.87
N PRO A 57 8.01 -19.32 -19.01
CA PRO A 57 8.69 -20.59 -18.85
C PRO A 57 9.84 -20.62 -19.86
N ALA A 58 11.03 -21.07 -19.44
CA ALA A 58 12.06 -21.44 -20.41
C ALA A 58 11.41 -22.40 -21.43
N PRO A 59 11.72 -22.26 -22.73
CA PRO A 59 11.23 -23.21 -23.72
C PRO A 59 11.59 -24.62 -23.22
N PRO A 60 10.69 -25.62 -23.40
CA PRO A 60 10.97 -26.98 -22.97
C PRO A 60 12.32 -27.39 -23.55
N TYR A 61 13.24 -27.77 -22.66
CA TYR A 61 14.53 -28.31 -23.07
C TYR A 61 14.26 -29.55 -23.90
N ASP A 62 14.57 -29.50 -25.20
CA ASP A 62 14.50 -30.66 -26.07
C ASP A 62 15.84 -31.40 -26.00
N PRO A 63 15.92 -32.57 -25.33
CA PRO A 63 17.15 -33.35 -25.27
C PRO A 63 17.61 -33.85 -26.64
N LYS A 64 16.78 -33.78 -27.67
CA LYS A 64 17.12 -34.19 -29.04
C LYS A 64 17.69 -33.05 -29.90
N ASN A 65 17.49 -31.79 -29.50
CA ASN A 65 18.01 -30.63 -30.23
C ASN A 65 18.38 -29.49 -29.26
N PRO A 66 19.53 -29.61 -28.56
CA PRO A 66 19.96 -28.58 -27.62
C PRO A 66 20.31 -27.28 -28.36
N ASP A 67 19.63 -26.19 -28.01
CA ASP A 67 19.93 -24.84 -28.50
C ASP A 67 21.29 -24.38 -27.93
N PRO A 68 22.33 -24.15 -28.77
CA PRO A 68 23.68 -23.83 -28.31
C PRO A 68 23.79 -22.46 -27.63
N THR A 69 22.74 -21.64 -27.66
CA THR A 69 22.72 -20.30 -27.06
C THR A 69 22.25 -20.28 -25.59
N LEU A 70 21.77 -21.39 -25.04
CA LEU A 70 21.27 -21.48 -23.66
C LEU A 70 22.37 -21.95 -22.68
N PRO A 71 22.50 -21.30 -21.49
CA PRO A 71 23.38 -21.80 -20.45
C PRO A 71 22.94 -23.19 -20.00
N LEU A 72 23.86 -24.16 -19.99
CA LEU A 72 23.60 -25.49 -19.43
C LEU A 72 23.17 -25.35 -17.95
N PRO A 73 22.14 -26.10 -17.50
CA PRO A 73 21.80 -26.11 -16.09
C PRO A 73 23.01 -26.60 -15.28
N PRO A 74 23.30 -25.98 -14.12
CA PRO A 74 24.40 -26.43 -13.29
C PRO A 74 24.15 -27.88 -12.87
N ASN A 75 25.15 -28.75 -13.06
CA ASN A 75 25.15 -30.08 -12.48
C ASN A 75 24.96 -29.94 -10.97
N ILE A 76 23.80 -30.30 -10.46
CA ILE A 76 23.54 -30.37 -9.02
C ILE A 76 24.14 -31.71 -8.57
N PRO A 77 25.22 -31.73 -7.76
CA PRO A 77 25.63 -32.96 -7.08
C PRO A 77 24.47 -33.39 -6.19
N GLN A 78 24.01 -34.63 -6.30
CA GLN A 78 23.02 -35.21 -5.41
C GLN A 78 23.51 -35.05 -3.97
N ARG A 79 22.89 -34.15 -3.22
CA ARG A 79 23.09 -34.06 -1.76
C ARG A 79 22.37 -35.28 -1.17
N PRO A 80 23.04 -36.15 -0.40
CA PRO A 80 22.36 -37.27 0.24
C PRO A 80 21.24 -36.77 1.17
N PRO A 81 20.15 -37.54 1.32
CA PRO A 81 19.00 -37.14 2.11
C PRO A 81 19.38 -36.87 3.57
N PRO A 82 18.76 -35.89 4.24
CA PRO A 82 19.03 -35.61 5.64
C PRO A 82 18.59 -36.78 6.52
N GLU A 83 19.48 -37.19 7.41
CA GLU A 83 19.25 -38.20 8.44
C GLU A 83 18.21 -37.70 9.46
N PRO A 84 17.13 -38.46 9.73
CA PRO A 84 16.07 -38.00 10.63
C PRO A 84 16.54 -37.93 12.08
N GLN A 85 16.50 -36.73 12.68
CA GLN A 85 16.98 -36.46 14.04
C GLN A 85 15.94 -36.68 15.16
N SER A 86 14.83 -37.40 14.93
CA SER A 86 13.87 -37.66 16.00
C SER A 86 13.05 -38.93 15.80
N VAL A 87 12.99 -39.74 16.86
CA VAL A 87 12.29 -41.03 16.94
C VAL A 87 10.76 -40.86 16.96
N SER A 88 10.24 -39.64 17.17
CA SER A 88 8.79 -39.39 17.25
C SER A 88 8.06 -39.33 15.91
N ASP A 89 8.77 -39.19 14.78
CA ASP A 89 8.17 -39.07 13.44
C ASP A 89 7.83 -40.43 12.79
N TRP A 90 8.35 -41.54 13.33
CA TRP A 90 8.12 -42.88 12.79
C TRP A 90 6.69 -43.40 13.07
N LEU A 91 6.09 -43.05 14.20
CA LEU A 91 4.80 -43.62 14.62
C LEU A 91 3.59 -43.03 13.90
N PHE A 92 3.72 -41.88 13.24
CA PHE A 92 2.60 -41.24 12.54
C PHE A 92 2.35 -41.84 11.14
N TYR A 93 3.38 -42.45 10.52
CA TYR A 93 3.28 -43.03 9.18
C TYR A 93 2.88 -44.52 9.17
N GLU A 94 3.10 -45.25 10.26
CA GLU A 94 2.75 -46.68 10.33
C GLU A 94 1.25 -46.95 10.57
N PHE A 95 0.49 -45.98 11.10
CA PHE A 95 -0.88 -46.22 11.55
C PHE A 95 -1.96 -46.16 10.44
N ILE A 96 -1.65 -45.62 9.25
CA ILE A 96 -2.66 -45.40 8.20
C ILE A 96 -2.67 -46.54 7.15
N SER A 97 -1.65 -47.41 7.09
CA SER A 97 -1.50 -48.35 5.96
C SER A 97 -2.14 -49.74 6.13
N HIS A 98 -2.74 -50.08 7.29
CA HIS A 98 -3.05 -51.50 7.62
C HIS A 98 -4.52 -51.90 7.87
N ARG A 99 -5.54 -51.08 7.53
CA ARG A 99 -6.94 -51.56 7.60
C ARG A 99 -7.78 -51.21 6.37
N VAL A 100 -7.53 -51.92 5.29
CA VAL A 100 -8.57 -52.28 4.32
C VAL A 100 -8.45 -53.78 4.07
N LEU A 101 -9.41 -54.57 4.58
CA LEU A 101 -9.51 -55.99 4.27
C LEU A 101 -9.74 -56.19 2.76
N PRO A 102 -9.18 -57.23 2.13
CA PRO A 102 -9.59 -57.60 0.78
C PRO A 102 -11.00 -58.23 0.81
N PRO A 103 -11.91 -57.88 -0.11
CA PRO A 103 -13.16 -58.60 -0.26
C PRO A 103 -12.90 -59.99 -0.88
N ILE A 104 -13.53 -61.00 -0.29
CA ILE A 104 -13.54 -62.40 -0.73
C ILE A 104 -14.28 -62.47 -2.09
N THR A 105 -13.58 -62.84 -3.15
CA THR A 105 -14.20 -63.11 -4.47
C THR A 105 -14.63 -64.58 -4.54
N ASP A 106 -15.94 -64.80 -4.61
CA ASP A 106 -16.60 -66.07 -4.94
C ASP A 106 -16.39 -66.38 -6.45
N PRO A 107 -15.86 -67.55 -6.86
CA PRO A 107 -15.48 -67.81 -8.26
C PRO A 107 -16.62 -68.15 -9.22
N THR A 108 -17.90 -68.03 -8.83
CA THR A 108 -18.99 -68.67 -9.61
C THR A 108 -20.14 -67.75 -10.06
N ARG A 109 -19.81 -66.57 -10.61
CA ARG A 109 -20.80 -65.76 -11.35
C ARG A 109 -20.24 -65.12 -12.63
N PRO A 110 -20.79 -65.42 -13.82
CA PRO A 110 -20.49 -64.67 -15.03
C PRO A 110 -21.27 -63.35 -15.02
N GLU A 111 -20.57 -62.23 -14.83
CA GLU A 111 -21.17 -60.89 -14.91
C GLU A 111 -20.81 -60.25 -16.25
N ASN A 112 -21.87 -59.92 -16.99
CA ASN A 112 -21.91 -59.33 -18.32
C ASN A 112 -21.13 -58.00 -18.37
N PRO A 113 -20.34 -57.70 -19.43
CA PRO A 113 -19.56 -56.46 -19.50
C PRO A 113 -20.46 -55.23 -19.49
N THR A 114 -20.36 -54.44 -18.42
CA THR A 114 -20.93 -53.09 -18.36
C THR A 114 -20.02 -52.15 -19.16
N PRO A 115 -20.54 -51.30 -20.06
CA PRO A 115 -19.73 -50.36 -20.83
C PRO A 115 -18.95 -49.43 -19.91
N SER A 116 -17.64 -49.34 -20.13
CA SER A 116 -16.77 -48.36 -19.47
C SER A 116 -17.24 -46.94 -19.77
N PRO A 117 -17.28 -46.03 -18.77
CA PRO A 117 -17.49 -44.62 -19.04
C PRO A 117 -16.30 -44.07 -19.85
N PRO A 118 -16.52 -43.11 -20.77
CA PRO A 118 -15.45 -42.56 -21.60
C PRO A 118 -14.37 -41.88 -20.74
N PRO A 119 -13.10 -41.83 -21.23
CA PRO A 119 -12.02 -41.15 -20.54
C PRO A 119 -12.42 -39.70 -20.26
N ARG A 120 -12.32 -39.28 -18.98
CA ARG A 120 -12.36 -37.84 -18.67
C ARG A 120 -11.11 -37.24 -19.28
N ASP A 121 -11.28 -36.39 -20.28
CA ASP A 121 -10.25 -35.47 -20.74
C ASP A 121 -9.91 -34.55 -19.55
N ASP A 122 -8.89 -34.94 -18.77
CA ASP A 122 -8.30 -34.10 -17.75
C ASP A 122 -7.63 -32.92 -18.46
N LEU A 123 -8.40 -31.84 -18.67
CA LEU A 123 -7.87 -30.55 -19.09
C LEU A 123 -6.69 -30.20 -18.17
N PRO A 124 -5.52 -29.80 -18.71
CA PRO A 124 -4.37 -29.50 -17.89
C PRO A 124 -4.73 -28.42 -16.88
N GLU A 125 -4.58 -28.74 -15.60
CA GLU A 125 -4.81 -27.82 -14.49
C GLU A 125 -4.05 -26.53 -14.76
N LYS A 126 -4.78 -25.45 -15.03
CA LYS A 126 -4.22 -24.14 -15.36
C LYS A 126 -3.59 -23.57 -14.09
N LYS A 127 -2.37 -24.03 -13.77
CA LYS A 127 -1.57 -23.60 -12.62
C LYS A 127 -1.45 -22.08 -12.67
N LYS A 128 -2.25 -21.38 -11.86
CA LYS A 128 -2.22 -19.92 -11.72
C LYS A 128 -0.81 -19.54 -11.27
N ARG A 129 0.06 -19.16 -12.21
CA ARG A 129 1.40 -18.67 -11.90
C ARG A 129 1.23 -17.37 -11.14
N SER A 130 1.57 -17.39 -9.85
CA SER A 130 1.61 -16.17 -9.05
C SER A 130 2.76 -15.31 -9.56
N PRO A 131 2.51 -14.03 -9.91
CA PRO A 131 3.58 -13.11 -10.23
C PRO A 131 4.54 -13.00 -9.04
N LYS A 132 5.84 -13.22 -9.27
CA LYS A 132 6.85 -13.03 -8.22
C LYS A 132 7.25 -11.56 -8.18
N TYR A 133 6.78 -10.85 -7.16
CA TYR A 133 7.22 -9.49 -6.86
C TYR A 133 8.58 -9.55 -6.15
N LYS A 134 9.57 -8.83 -6.68
CA LYS A 134 10.82 -8.57 -5.96
C LYS A 134 10.87 -7.09 -5.59
N CYS A 135 10.64 -6.79 -4.32
CA CYS A 135 10.74 -5.45 -3.79
C CYS A 135 12.13 -5.22 -3.18
N LYS A 136 12.68 -4.03 -3.42
CA LYS A 136 13.96 -3.58 -2.88
C LYS A 136 13.80 -2.18 -2.31
N PRO A 137 14.56 -1.81 -1.27
CA PRO A 137 14.55 -0.45 -0.74
C PRO A 137 14.95 0.56 -1.82
N PHE A 138 14.26 1.69 -1.83
CA PHE A 138 14.43 2.78 -2.77
C PHE A 138 14.50 4.12 -2.03
N PRO A 139 15.43 5.04 -2.37
CA PRO A 139 16.38 4.97 -3.48
C PRO A 139 17.58 4.04 -3.17
N SER A 140 17.97 3.22 -4.13
CA SER A 140 19.17 2.38 -3.99
C SER A 140 20.43 3.22 -4.25
N ARG A 141 21.56 2.84 -3.65
CA ARG A 141 22.85 3.53 -3.85
C ARG A 141 23.23 3.60 -5.33
N SER A 142 23.08 2.49 -6.05
CA SER A 142 23.29 2.43 -7.49
C SER A 142 22.37 3.37 -8.28
N ALA A 143 21.10 3.53 -7.89
CA ALA A 143 20.19 4.46 -8.54
C ALA A 143 20.60 5.92 -8.29
N CYS A 144 21.13 6.22 -7.10
CA CYS A 144 21.67 7.54 -6.78
C CYS A 144 22.95 7.85 -7.56
N ASP A 145 23.82 6.86 -7.79
CA ASP A 145 25.05 7.03 -8.57
C ASP A 145 24.75 7.34 -10.04
N HIS A 146 23.76 6.67 -10.63
CA HIS A 146 23.36 6.91 -12.03
C HIS A 146 22.53 8.18 -12.24
N ALA A 147 21.59 8.49 -11.34
CA ALA A 147 20.71 9.66 -11.47
C ALA A 147 21.35 10.95 -10.92
N GLY A 148 22.45 10.84 -10.18
CA GLY A 148 23.15 11.93 -9.51
C GLY A 148 22.63 12.22 -8.11
N GLN A 149 23.49 12.85 -7.31
CA GLN A 149 23.24 13.12 -5.89
C GLN A 149 21.97 13.95 -5.63
N SER A 150 21.65 14.90 -6.51
CA SER A 150 20.46 15.75 -6.37
C SER A 150 19.15 14.96 -6.44
N PHE A 151 19.08 13.89 -7.25
CA PHE A 151 17.92 13.00 -7.27
C PHE A 151 17.75 12.31 -5.92
N CYS A 152 18.84 11.76 -5.39
CA CYS A 152 18.86 11.05 -4.11
C CYS A 152 18.39 11.96 -2.97
N ILE A 153 18.91 13.19 -2.92
CA ILE A 153 18.53 14.18 -1.91
C ILE A 153 17.06 14.55 -2.05
N LEU A 154 16.59 14.91 -3.25
CA LEU A 154 15.18 15.27 -3.44
C LEU A 154 14.24 14.11 -3.08
N TRP A 155 14.53 12.90 -3.55
CA TRP A 155 13.69 11.74 -3.27
C TRP A 155 13.65 11.39 -1.76
N THR A 156 14.79 11.41 -1.09
CA THR A 156 14.86 11.17 0.36
C THR A 156 14.15 12.28 1.13
N THR A 157 14.29 13.55 0.74
CA THR A 157 13.57 14.66 1.37
C THR A 157 12.06 14.51 1.24
N ALA A 158 11.56 14.03 0.09
CA ALA A 158 10.15 13.72 -0.11
C ALA A 158 9.67 12.60 0.82
N GLY A 159 10.52 11.58 1.05
CA GLY A 159 10.32 10.52 2.04
C GLY A 159 10.19 11.05 3.47
N TYR A 160 11.09 11.93 3.90
CA TYR A 160 11.05 12.53 5.24
C TYR A 160 9.88 13.50 5.41
N ALA A 161 9.59 14.32 4.40
CA ALA A 161 8.43 15.22 4.41
C ALA A 161 7.12 14.46 4.64
N MET A 162 6.99 13.29 4.01
CA MET A 162 5.83 12.43 4.20
C MET A 162 5.74 11.83 5.61
N GLN A 163 6.85 11.38 6.18
CA GLN A 163 6.88 10.90 7.59
C GLN A 163 6.48 12.02 8.56
N MET A 164 7.01 13.23 8.36
CA MET A 164 6.65 14.39 9.18
C MET A 164 5.16 14.72 9.05
N SER A 165 4.58 14.57 7.87
CA SER A 165 3.14 14.73 7.68
C SER A 165 2.32 13.75 8.51
N ILE A 166 2.68 12.46 8.50
CA ILE A 166 1.99 11.42 9.28
C ILE A 166 2.06 11.73 10.78
N VAL A 167 3.22 12.16 11.28
CA VAL A 167 3.39 12.55 12.69
C VAL A 167 2.46 13.73 13.04
N LEU A 168 2.40 14.75 12.17
CA LEU A 168 1.52 15.90 12.37
C LEU A 168 0.03 15.51 12.28
N GLU A 169 -0.35 14.60 11.38
CA GLU A 169 -1.70 14.04 11.30
C GLU A 169 -2.12 13.37 12.61
N VAL A 170 -1.24 12.57 13.20
CA VAL A 170 -1.50 11.93 14.50
C VAL A 170 -1.69 12.99 15.59
N VAL A 171 -0.87 14.04 15.63
CA VAL A 171 -1.03 15.13 16.60
C VAL A 171 -2.37 15.86 16.39
N VAL A 172 -2.75 16.17 15.15
CA VAL A 172 -4.04 16.79 14.80
C VAL A 172 -5.20 15.91 15.29
N LEU A 173 -5.14 14.60 15.05
CA LEU A 173 -6.14 13.65 15.53
C LEU A 173 -6.25 13.62 17.04
N LEU A 174 -5.14 13.62 17.77
CA LEU A 174 -5.14 13.67 19.23
C LEU A 174 -5.79 14.96 19.74
N VAL A 175 -5.47 16.12 19.15
CA VAL A 175 -6.09 17.40 19.52
C VAL A 175 -7.58 17.39 19.21
N LEU A 176 -7.98 16.91 18.04
CA LEU A 176 -9.39 16.76 17.65
C LEU A 176 -10.16 15.82 18.58
N PHE A 177 -9.56 14.69 18.96
CA PHE A 177 -10.10 13.74 19.92
C PHE A 177 -10.35 14.43 21.26
N LEU A 178 -9.33 15.05 21.85
CA LEU A 178 -9.45 15.74 23.15
C LEU A 178 -10.52 16.85 23.13
N VAL A 179 -10.59 17.61 22.03
CA VAL A 179 -11.56 18.71 21.87
C VAL A 179 -12.99 18.19 21.67
N SER A 180 -13.16 17.11 20.93
CA SER A 180 -14.45 16.49 20.61
C SER A 180 -15.09 15.84 21.84
N PHE A 181 -14.29 15.13 22.63
CA PHE A 181 -14.76 14.37 23.80
C PHE A 181 -14.91 15.25 25.04
N ARG A 182 -15.42 14.65 26.14
CA ARG A 182 -15.74 15.34 27.40
C ARG A 182 -14.53 15.95 28.10
N PHE A 183 -13.31 15.58 27.68
CA PHE A 183 -12.04 16.02 28.24
C PHE A 183 -11.75 17.52 28.05
N SER A 184 -12.45 18.22 27.16
CA SER A 184 -12.20 19.65 26.89
C SER A 184 -13.27 20.59 27.46
N THR A 185 -12.80 21.63 28.15
CA THR A 185 -13.61 22.73 28.69
C THR A 185 -14.19 23.60 27.58
N ARG A 186 -15.33 24.27 27.84
CA ARG A 186 -15.96 25.15 26.85
C ARG A 186 -15.04 26.29 26.39
N ALA A 187 -14.17 26.79 27.26
CA ALA A 187 -13.19 27.82 26.94
C ALA A 187 -12.14 27.32 25.95
N ARG A 188 -11.56 26.14 26.18
CA ARG A 188 -10.55 25.54 25.29
C ARG A 188 -11.09 25.27 23.89
N ARG A 189 -12.34 24.84 23.77
CA ARG A 189 -13.02 24.65 22.47
C ARG A 189 -13.23 25.95 21.66
N ARG A 190 -13.20 27.13 22.29
CA ARG A 190 -13.36 28.42 21.58
C ARG A 190 -12.09 28.83 20.84
N GLY A 191 -10.92 28.47 21.36
CA GLY A 191 -9.62 28.74 20.73
C GLY A 191 -9.08 27.60 19.89
N ALA A 192 -9.61 26.38 20.07
CA ALA A 192 -9.08 25.16 19.46
C ALA A 192 -8.97 25.22 17.93
N TRP A 193 -9.92 25.86 17.24
CA TRP A 193 -9.91 25.96 15.77
C TRP A 193 -8.65 26.62 15.21
N LYS A 194 -8.02 27.55 15.95
CA LYS A 194 -6.76 28.18 15.53
C LYS A 194 -5.60 27.19 15.53
N VAL A 195 -5.50 26.43 16.62
CA VAL A 195 -4.43 25.44 16.81
C VAL A 195 -4.62 24.29 15.83
N ILE A 196 -5.84 23.77 15.72
CA ILE A 196 -6.15 22.68 14.78
C ILE A 196 -5.93 23.17 13.34
N GLY A 197 -6.44 24.34 12.96
CA GLY A 197 -6.24 24.88 11.61
C GLY A 197 -4.77 25.08 11.26
N ALA A 198 -3.96 25.62 12.19
CA ALA A 198 -2.52 25.77 11.99
C ALA A 198 -1.80 24.43 11.84
N LEU A 199 -2.11 23.45 12.70
CA LEU A 199 -1.51 22.11 12.63
C LEU A 199 -1.93 21.36 11.36
N THR A 200 -3.19 21.46 10.94
CA THR A 200 -3.66 20.88 9.68
C THR A 200 -3.03 21.57 8.47
N GLY A 201 -2.82 22.89 8.50
CA GLY A 201 -2.05 23.58 7.46
C GLY A 201 -0.60 23.07 7.40
N LEU A 202 0.03 22.92 8.57
CA LEU A 202 1.40 22.43 8.70
C LEU A 202 1.54 20.97 8.27
N GLN A 203 0.55 20.10 8.46
CA GLN A 203 0.61 18.71 7.97
C GLN A 203 0.51 18.62 6.44
N VAL A 204 -0.33 19.48 5.84
CA VAL A 204 -0.67 19.42 4.42
C VAL A 204 0.48 19.92 3.56
N ALA A 205 1.23 20.91 4.07
CA ALA A 205 2.38 21.48 3.36
C ALA A 205 3.45 20.43 2.97
N PRO A 206 3.92 19.54 3.87
CA PRO A 206 4.81 18.44 3.51
C PRO A 206 4.22 17.47 2.47
N GLN A 207 2.92 17.18 2.48
CA GLN A 207 2.29 16.30 1.46
C GLN A 207 2.33 16.94 0.08
N ILE A 208 2.02 18.24 0.01
CA ILE A 208 2.13 19.04 -1.21
C ILE A 208 3.59 19.10 -1.67
N ALA A 209 4.55 19.26 -0.75
CA ALA A 209 5.97 19.26 -1.07
C ALA A 209 6.41 17.90 -1.65
N THR A 210 6.01 16.77 -1.05
CA THR A 210 6.28 15.43 -1.61
C THR A 210 5.70 15.29 -3.02
N MET A 211 4.44 15.69 -3.24
CA MET A 211 3.83 15.69 -4.57
C MET A 211 4.61 16.55 -5.56
N ALA A 212 4.98 17.77 -5.17
CA ALA A 212 5.74 18.70 -6.00
C ALA A 212 7.11 18.14 -6.38
N ILE A 213 7.82 17.53 -5.44
CA ILE A 213 9.12 16.89 -5.69
C ILE A 213 8.96 15.73 -6.69
N VAL A 214 7.98 14.84 -6.50
CA VAL A 214 7.75 13.70 -7.40
C VAL A 214 7.42 14.17 -8.82
N VAL A 215 6.57 15.18 -8.96
CA VAL A 215 6.25 15.78 -10.26
C VAL A 215 7.48 16.46 -10.88
N HIS A 216 8.25 17.21 -10.10
CA HIS A 216 9.46 17.88 -10.56
C HIS A 216 10.51 16.89 -11.06
N LEU A 217 10.75 15.80 -10.31
CA LEU A 217 11.70 14.76 -10.70
C LEU A 217 11.28 14.05 -11.98
N ARG A 218 9.99 13.72 -12.13
CA ARG A 218 9.46 13.14 -13.38
C ARG A 218 9.71 14.05 -14.58
N ARG A 219 9.46 15.36 -14.45
CA ARG A 219 9.63 16.32 -15.56
C ARG A 219 11.08 16.60 -15.91
N THR A 220 11.96 16.66 -14.91
CA THR A 220 13.34 17.13 -15.09
C THR A 220 14.28 15.99 -15.49
N ARG A 221 13.91 14.73 -15.25
CA ARG A 221 14.79 13.57 -15.43
C ARG A 221 14.20 12.51 -16.39
N PRO A 222 14.17 12.78 -17.70
CA PRO A 222 13.62 11.85 -18.70
C PRO A 222 14.42 10.53 -18.80
N GLY A 223 15.72 10.54 -18.48
CA GLY A 223 16.55 9.32 -18.54
C GLY A 223 16.17 8.22 -17.55
N TRP A 224 15.39 8.54 -16.50
CA TRP A 224 14.87 7.55 -15.54
C TRP A 224 13.35 7.40 -15.64
N PHE A 225 12.66 8.51 -15.94
CA PHE A 225 11.22 8.54 -16.15
C PHE A 225 10.95 8.81 -17.63
N ASP A 226 10.85 7.73 -18.41
CA ASP A 226 10.45 7.80 -19.81
C ASP A 226 9.03 8.41 -19.93
N ASP A 227 8.66 8.93 -21.10
CA ASP A 227 7.37 9.59 -21.35
C ASP A 227 6.18 8.66 -21.06
N LYS A 228 6.40 7.35 -21.17
CA LYS A 228 5.45 6.28 -20.86
C LYS A 228 5.24 6.05 -19.35
N THR A 229 5.99 6.72 -18.48
CA THR A 229 5.83 6.62 -17.03
C THR A 229 4.47 7.17 -16.62
N GLN A 230 3.64 6.38 -15.95
CA GLN A 230 2.31 6.80 -15.48
C GLN A 230 2.32 7.01 -13.97
N TYR A 231 1.45 7.91 -13.48
CA TYR A 231 1.17 8.00 -12.05
C TYR A 231 0.39 6.76 -11.61
N GLY A 232 0.82 6.14 -10.50
CA GLY A 232 0.13 4.99 -9.95
C GLY A 232 -1.00 5.38 -8.98
N ALA A 233 -1.71 4.38 -8.48
CA ALA A 233 -2.83 4.57 -7.55
C ALA A 233 -2.42 5.31 -6.27
N SER A 234 -1.23 5.03 -5.72
CA SER A 234 -0.76 5.70 -4.50
C SER A 234 -0.59 7.21 -4.71
N PHE A 235 -0.15 7.64 -5.89
CA PHE A 235 -0.04 9.07 -6.19
C PHE A 235 -1.42 9.76 -6.18
N ILE A 236 -2.44 9.10 -6.71
CA ILE A 236 -3.81 9.62 -6.68
C ILE A 236 -4.31 9.69 -5.23
N LEU A 237 -4.06 8.66 -4.42
CA LEU A 237 -4.44 8.65 -3.00
C LEU A 237 -3.76 9.79 -2.23
N LEU A 238 -2.47 10.05 -2.48
CA LEU A 238 -1.77 11.21 -1.93
C LEU A 238 -2.46 12.51 -2.32
N VAL A 239 -2.81 12.67 -3.61
CA VAL A 239 -3.48 13.90 -4.10
C VAL A 239 -4.83 14.11 -3.42
N VAL A 240 -5.62 13.05 -3.30
CA VAL A 240 -6.91 13.09 -2.62
C VAL A 240 -6.72 13.39 -1.13
N ALA A 241 -5.75 12.76 -0.47
CA ALA A 241 -5.48 12.96 0.96
C ALA A 241 -5.17 14.44 1.29
N TRP A 242 -4.20 15.05 0.59
CA TRP A 242 -3.85 16.44 0.87
C TRP A 242 -4.96 17.42 0.46
N SER A 243 -5.72 17.12 -0.59
CA SER A 243 -6.86 17.94 -1.03
C SER A 243 -7.97 17.95 0.03
N VAL A 244 -8.35 16.77 0.54
CA VAL A 244 -9.35 16.66 1.61
C VAL A 244 -8.85 17.30 2.90
N GLY A 245 -7.58 17.11 3.25
CA GLY A 245 -6.94 17.77 4.40
C GLY A 245 -6.93 19.31 4.27
N PHE A 246 -6.65 19.84 3.08
CA PHE A 246 -6.70 21.27 2.80
C PHE A 246 -8.11 21.84 2.93
N LEU A 247 -9.11 21.16 2.35
CA LEU A 247 -10.52 21.56 2.49
C LEU A 247 -10.99 21.52 3.94
N LEU A 248 -10.54 20.53 4.72
CA LEU A 248 -10.79 20.45 6.16
C LEU A 248 -10.19 21.65 6.90
N MET A 249 -8.95 22.04 6.57
CA MET A 249 -8.30 23.23 7.13
C MET A 249 -9.11 24.50 6.83
N VAL A 250 -9.47 24.72 5.56
CA VAL A 250 -10.28 25.89 5.14
C VAL A 250 -11.63 25.90 5.85
N GLY A 251 -12.30 24.75 5.95
CA GLY A 251 -13.58 24.61 6.66
C GLY A 251 -13.46 24.92 8.15
N LEU A 252 -12.42 24.44 8.84
CA LEU A 252 -12.17 24.70 10.26
C LEU A 252 -11.85 26.17 10.53
N VAL A 253 -11.00 26.77 9.70
CA VAL A 253 -10.63 28.18 9.82
C VAL A 253 -11.83 29.07 9.51
N GLY A 254 -12.55 28.78 8.42
CA GLY A 254 -13.75 29.51 8.02
C GLY A 254 -14.86 29.44 9.07
N THR A 255 -15.14 28.26 9.63
CA THR A 255 -16.10 28.11 10.73
C THR A 255 -15.65 28.83 12.00
N GLY A 256 -14.34 28.87 12.28
CA GLY A 256 -13.74 29.62 13.38
C GLY A 256 -13.96 31.13 13.26
N PHE A 257 -13.70 31.70 12.09
CA PHE A 257 -13.95 33.12 11.81
C PHE A 257 -15.45 33.45 11.80
N ALA A 258 -16.28 32.64 11.15
CA ALA A 258 -17.72 32.85 11.11
C ALA A 258 -18.36 32.80 12.52
N ALA A 259 -17.87 31.91 13.39
CA ALA A 259 -18.31 31.84 14.78
C ALA A 259 -17.95 33.11 15.58
N ARG A 260 -16.80 33.72 15.29
CA ARG A 260 -16.36 34.99 15.91
C ARG A 260 -17.16 36.18 15.43
N ALA A 261 -17.51 36.22 14.14
CA ALA A 261 -18.38 37.24 13.57
C ALA A 261 -19.85 37.12 14.06
N GLY A 262 -20.18 36.10 14.87
CA GLY A 262 -21.52 35.95 15.46
C GLY A 262 -22.56 35.35 14.52
N HIS A 263 -22.17 34.78 13.38
CA HIS A 263 -23.12 34.13 12.48
C HIS A 263 -23.84 32.97 13.17
N LYS A 264 -25.17 32.99 13.17
CA LYS A 264 -26.05 32.05 13.91
C LYS A 264 -25.77 30.57 13.58
N TRP A 265 -25.41 30.27 12.32
CA TRP A 265 -25.11 28.91 11.85
C TRP A 265 -23.79 28.35 12.43
N ALA A 266 -22.82 29.21 12.77
CA ALA A 266 -21.52 28.82 13.30
C ALA A 266 -21.39 29.02 14.83
N ALA A 267 -21.92 30.12 15.36
CA ALA A 267 -21.89 30.46 16.79
C ALA A 267 -22.94 29.67 17.61
N GLY A 268 -24.05 29.26 16.98
CA GLY A 268 -25.19 28.60 17.64
C GLY A 268 -26.16 29.60 18.28
N LYS A 269 -27.06 29.11 19.16
CA LYS A 269 -28.17 29.87 19.77
C LYS A 269 -27.77 31.06 20.68
N ARG A 270 -26.48 31.33 20.88
CA ARG A 270 -26.01 32.49 21.64
C ARG A 270 -25.13 33.32 20.70
N GLY A 271 -25.73 34.32 20.07
CA GLY A 271 -24.99 35.34 19.33
C GLY A 271 -24.06 36.09 20.28
N TYR A 272 -22.89 36.49 19.78
CA TYR A 272 -22.03 37.40 20.51
C TYR A 272 -22.72 38.77 20.51
N HIS A 273 -23.27 39.17 21.66
CA HIS A 273 -23.56 40.57 21.89
C HIS A 273 -22.28 41.20 22.45
N PRO A 274 -21.81 42.32 21.89
CA PRO A 274 -20.81 43.14 22.57
C PRO A 274 -21.34 43.42 23.98
N ILE A 275 -20.49 43.28 24.99
CA ILE A 275 -20.84 43.77 26.32
C ILE A 275 -20.96 45.28 26.14
N PRO A 276 -22.14 45.90 26.38
CA PRO A 276 -22.25 47.35 26.28
C PRO A 276 -21.25 47.92 27.28
N ASP A 277 -20.35 48.78 26.77
CA ASP A 277 -19.31 49.39 27.57
C ASP A 277 -19.99 50.07 28.77
N ALA A 278 -19.56 49.69 29.98
CA ALA A 278 -20.03 50.30 31.20
C ALA A 278 -19.49 51.74 31.22
N HIS A 279 -20.33 52.68 30.78
CA HIS A 279 -20.15 54.10 30.99
C HIS A 279 -20.26 54.43 32.48
#